data_AF-A0A4Y3MB19-F1
#
_entry.id   AF-A0A4Y3MB19-F1
#
_cell.length_a   1.000
_cell.length_b   1.000
_cell.length_c   1.000
_cell.angle_alpha   90.00
_cell.angle_beta   90.00
_cell.angle_gamma   90.00
#
_symmetry.space_group_name_H-M   'P 1'
#
loop_
_entity.id
_entity.type
_entity.pdbx_description
1 polymer ?
#
loop_
_entity_poly.entity_id
_entity_poly.type
_entity_poly.pdbx_seq_one_letter_code
_entity_poly.pdbx_strand_id
1 'polypeptide(L)'
;MRLNLPSILTGLVGACAVIALLMRVLSPHILRRLGLVLLLPGPGLALALAKTHIGPGWLEGALIAPAVVFPICATLLTLPPGTTRAAVGLGADLPTRLRLIWFPLLLPSAFLSFLLAIVFCVACALLDHP
;
A
#
# COMPACT_ATOMS: atom_id res chain seq x y z
N MET A 1 15.18 24.90 4.95
CA MET A 1 14.84 23.52 4.52
C MET A 1 13.64 23.04 5.31
N ARG A 2 12.41 23.29 4.85
CA ARG A 2 11.22 22.66 5.42
C ARG A 2 10.89 21.47 4.52
N LEU A 3 11.49 20.32 4.82
CA LEU A 3 11.06 19.08 4.21
C LEU A 3 9.61 18.81 4.68
N ASN A 4 8.64 18.85 3.75
CA ASN A 4 7.24 18.49 4.00
C ASN A 4 7.03 16.98 4.23
N LEU A 5 8.13 16.24 4.43
CA LEU A 5 8.22 14.81 4.70
C LEU A 5 7.29 14.32 5.83
N PRO A 6 7.10 15.01 6.97
CA PRO A 6 6.15 14.55 7.98
C PRO A 6 4.69 14.64 7.49
N SER A 7 4.36 15.59 6.62
CA SER A 7 3.01 15.70 6.06
C SER A 7 2.70 14.63 5.01
N ILE A 8 3.70 14.26 4.20
CA ILE A 8 3.58 13.14 3.25
C ILE A 8 3.41 11.81 4.00
N LEU A 9 4.18 11.62 5.09
CA LEU A 9 4.07 10.44 5.95
C LEU A 9 2.69 10.31 6.62
N THR A 10 2.14 11.40 7.16
CA THR A 10 0.81 11.35 7.79
C THR A 10 -0.29 11.05 6.77
N GLY A 11 -0.19 11.63 5.55
CA GLY A 11 -1.09 11.32 4.43
C GLY A 11 -1.00 9.85 4.00
N LEU A 12 0.21 9.31 3.89
CA LEU A 12 0.46 7.92 3.51
C LEU A 12 -0.09 6.95 4.57
N VAL A 13 0.22 7.17 5.84
CA VAL A 13 -0.25 6.31 6.95
C VAL A 13 -1.76 6.37 7.07
N GLY A 14 -2.35 7.57 6.99
CA GLY A 14 -3.79 7.76 7.03
C GLY A 14 -4.50 7.05 5.89
N ALA A 15 -4.04 7.22 4.66
CA ALA A 15 -4.62 6.57 3.49
C ALA A 15 -4.42 5.04 3.52
N CYS A 16 -3.26 4.55 3.97
CA CYS A 16 -3.05 3.12 4.20
C CYS A 16 -4.02 2.53 5.23
N ALA A 17 -4.29 3.24 6.33
CA ALA A 17 -5.26 2.81 7.33
C ALA A 17 -6.69 2.77 6.76
N VAL A 18 -7.09 3.79 5.98
CA VAL A 18 -8.39 3.83 5.30
C VAL A 18 -8.52 2.69 4.29
N ILE A 19 -7.47 2.44 3.48
CA ILE A 19 -7.47 1.34 2.51
C ILE A 19 -7.56 -0.01 3.24
N ALA A 20 -6.82 -0.20 4.33
CA ALA A 20 -6.89 -1.42 5.15
C ALA A 20 -8.29 -1.63 5.74
N LEU A 21 -8.97 -0.55 6.16
CA LEU A 21 -10.36 -0.61 6.62
C LEU A 21 -11.31 -0.96 5.46
N LEU A 22 -11.08 -0.37 4.28
CA LEU A 22 -11.80 -0.72 3.06
C LEU A 22 -11.60 -2.19 2.67
N MET A 23 -10.40 -2.76 2.84
CA MET A 23 -10.17 -4.20 2.59
C MET A 23 -11.04 -5.09 3.46
N ARG A 24 -11.37 -4.64 4.67
CA ARG A 24 -12.21 -5.39 5.61
C ARG A 24 -13.69 -5.38 5.22
N VAL A 25 -14.13 -4.33 4.52
CA VAL A 25 -15.54 -4.10 4.16
C VAL A 25 -15.83 -4.44 2.70
N LEU A 26 -14.85 -4.28 1.80
CA LEU A 26 -15.05 -4.30 0.36
C LEU A 26 -14.57 -5.61 -0.27
N SER A 27 -15.32 -6.07 -1.28
CA SER A 27 -15.02 -7.31 -1.98
C SER A 27 -13.65 -7.27 -2.69
N PRO A 28 -12.87 -8.38 -2.66
CA PRO A 28 -11.55 -8.49 -3.29
C PRO A 28 -11.53 -8.04 -4.77
N HIS A 29 -12.60 -8.31 -5.51
CA HIS A 29 -12.71 -7.95 -6.93
C HIS A 29 -12.80 -6.43 -7.14
N ILE A 30 -13.53 -5.73 -6.27
CA ILE A 30 -13.70 -4.27 -6.33
C ILE A 30 -12.40 -3.60 -5.92
N LEU A 31 -11.72 -4.15 -4.91
CA LEU A 31 -10.43 -3.67 -4.44
C LEU A 31 -9.36 -3.74 -5.54
N ARG A 32 -9.33 -4.82 -6.33
CA ARG A 32 -8.44 -4.96 -7.49
C ARG A 32 -8.72 -3.93 -8.58
N ARG A 33 -10.00 -3.67 -8.88
CA ARG A 33 -10.40 -2.67 -9.88
C ARG A 33 -10.07 -1.26 -9.41
N LEU A 34 -10.37 -0.92 -8.16
CA LEU A 34 -10.00 0.36 -7.56
C LEU A 34 -8.49 0.54 -7.54
N GLY A 35 -7.75 -0.49 -7.11
CA GLY A 35 -6.29 -0.50 -7.15
C GLY A 35 -5.77 -0.19 -8.55
N LEU A 36 -6.23 -0.89 -9.59
CA LEU A 36 -5.81 -0.64 -10.97
C LEU A 36 -6.21 0.75 -11.50
N VAL A 37 -7.43 1.21 -11.19
CA VAL A 37 -7.93 2.53 -11.60
C VAL A 37 -7.19 3.66 -10.89
N LEU A 38 -6.74 3.46 -9.65
CA LEU A 38 -5.92 4.43 -8.90
C LEU A 38 -4.42 4.29 -9.17
N LEU A 39 -3.94 3.12 -9.60
CA LEU A 39 -2.51 2.89 -9.89
C LEU A 39 -2.03 3.72 -11.08
N LEU A 40 -2.88 3.90 -12.10
CA LEU A 40 -2.55 4.66 -13.30
C LEU A 40 -2.45 6.18 -13.03
N PRO A 41 -3.46 6.84 -12.42
CA PRO A 41 -3.44 8.28 -12.20
C PRO A 41 -2.81 8.69 -10.87
N GLY A 42 -2.84 7.84 -9.83
CA GLY A 42 -2.45 8.19 -8.45
C GLY A 42 -1.00 8.69 -8.31
N PRO A 43 0.02 7.86 -8.58
CA PRO A 43 1.41 8.27 -8.48
C PRO A 43 1.79 9.37 -9.49
N GLY A 44 1.17 9.36 -10.68
CA GLY A 44 1.38 10.42 -11.69
C GLY A 44 0.86 11.79 -11.24
N LEU A 45 -0.32 11.82 -10.61
CA LEU A 45 -0.89 13.03 -10.02
C LEU A 45 -0.09 13.50 -8.81
N ALA A 46 0.39 12.58 -7.96
CA ALA A 46 1.25 12.93 -6.83
C ALA A 46 2.54 13.65 -7.29
N LEU A 47 3.18 13.16 -8.35
CA LEU A 47 4.37 13.79 -8.92
C LEU A 47 4.05 15.12 -9.62
N ALA A 48 2.89 15.25 -10.26
CA ALA A 48 2.46 16.50 -10.87
C ALA A 48 2.16 17.59 -9.82
N LEU A 49 1.57 17.21 -8.68
CA LEU A 49 1.32 18.09 -7.54
C LEU A 49 2.64 18.56 -6.91
N ALA A 50 3.56 17.63 -6.64
CA ALA A 50 4.89 17.96 -6.11
C ALA A 50 5.65 18.91 -7.05
N LYS A 51 5.58 18.68 -8.37
CA LYS A 51 6.20 19.56 -9.38
C LYS A 51 5.60 20.97 -9.43
N THR A 52 4.30 21.09 -9.17
CA THR A 52 3.61 22.39 -9.25
C THR A 52 3.65 23.15 -7.92
N HIS A 53 4.11 22.52 -6.84
CA HIS A 53 4.02 23.03 -5.46
C HIS A 53 2.59 23.46 -5.08
N ILE A 54 1.57 22.92 -5.75
CA ILE A 54 0.17 23.25 -5.54
C ILE A 54 -0.42 22.21 -4.58
N GLY A 55 -0.63 22.64 -3.34
CA GLY A 55 -1.42 21.89 -2.38
C GLY A 55 -0.63 21.39 -1.17
N PRO A 56 -1.34 20.82 -0.18
CA PRO A 56 -0.74 20.37 1.05
C PRO A 56 -0.13 18.97 0.90
N GLY A 57 1.11 18.75 1.38
CA GLY A 57 1.87 17.50 1.19
C GLY A 57 1.21 16.21 1.71
N TRP A 58 0.16 16.30 2.54
CA TRP A 58 -0.64 15.13 2.92
C TRP A 58 -1.44 14.56 1.75
N LEU A 59 -1.80 15.39 0.76
CA LEU A 59 -2.53 14.96 -0.43
C LEU A 59 -1.64 14.08 -1.32
N GLU A 60 -0.36 14.45 -1.47
CA GLU A 60 0.65 13.66 -2.19
C GLU A 60 0.80 12.27 -1.56
N GLY A 61 0.95 12.22 -0.23
CA GLY A 61 1.02 10.96 0.51
C GLY A 61 -0.24 10.09 0.35
N ALA A 62 -1.42 10.72 0.33
CA ALA A 62 -2.68 10.01 0.13
C ALA A 62 -2.82 9.44 -1.29
N LEU A 63 -2.27 10.10 -2.32
CA LEU A 63 -2.29 9.63 -3.71
C LEU A 63 -1.27 8.52 -4.00
N ILE A 64 -0.20 8.43 -3.19
CA ILE A 64 0.83 7.38 -3.27
C ILE A 64 0.36 6.08 -2.60
N ALA A 65 -0.47 6.18 -1.54
CA ALA A 65 -0.96 5.05 -0.76
C ALA A 65 -1.59 3.89 -1.56
N PRO A 66 -2.41 4.11 -2.61
CA PRO A 66 -3.00 3.03 -3.39
C PRO A 66 -1.94 2.20 -4.12
N ALA A 67 -0.87 2.84 -4.60
CA ALA A 67 0.24 2.17 -5.27
C ALA A 67 1.07 1.34 -4.29
N VAL A 68 1.22 1.83 -3.06
CA VAL A 68 1.94 1.11 -1.99
C VAL A 68 1.14 -0.09 -1.46
N VAL A 69 -0.20 -0.01 -1.39
CA VAL A 69 -1.02 -1.11 -0.87
C VAL A 69 -1.34 -2.17 -1.93
N PHE A 70 -1.14 -1.85 -3.21
CA PHE A 70 -1.43 -2.74 -4.34
C PHE A 70 -0.69 -4.09 -4.32
N PRO A 71 0.63 -4.19 -4.04
CA PRO A 71 1.35 -5.47 -4.02
C PRO A 71 0.83 -6.40 -2.92
N ILE A 72 0.54 -5.85 -1.74
CA ILE A 72 -0.07 -6.59 -0.63
C ILE A 72 -1.46 -7.11 -1.03
N CYS A 73 -2.29 -6.25 -1.62
CA CYS A 73 -3.61 -6.65 -2.13
C CYS A 73 -3.50 -7.74 -3.20
N ALA A 74 -2.59 -7.59 -4.16
CA ALA A 74 -2.40 -8.57 -5.22
C ALA A 74 -2.04 -9.95 -4.64
N THR A 75 -1.16 -10.00 -3.64
CA THR A 75 -0.81 -11.28 -2.99
C THR A 75 -1.94 -11.88 -2.17
N LEU A 76 -2.76 -11.05 -1.51
CA LEU A 76 -3.98 -11.51 -0.84
C LEU A 76 -5.00 -12.07 -1.83
N LEU A 77 -5.10 -11.50 -3.03
CA LEU A 77 -6.02 -11.92 -4.08
C LEU A 77 -5.60 -13.19 -4.82
N THR A 78 -4.30 -13.48 -4.86
CA THR A 78 -3.76 -14.71 -5.46
C THR A 78 -3.87 -15.92 -4.55
N LEU A 79 -4.21 -15.73 -3.27
CA LEU A 79 -4.38 -16.83 -2.33
C LEU A 79 -5.65 -17.63 -2.67
N PRO A 80 -5.56 -18.96 -2.86
CA PRO A 80 -6.73 -19.79 -3.04
C PRO A 80 -7.65 -19.69 -1.82
N PRO A 81 -8.97 -19.53 -2.02
CA PRO A 81 -9.93 -19.52 -0.92
C PRO A 81 -9.90 -20.88 -0.21
N GLY A 82 -9.44 -20.90 1.04
CA GLY A 82 -9.35 -22.12 1.84
C GLY A 82 -7.95 -22.50 2.31
N THR A 83 -6.88 -21.76 1.95
CA THR A 83 -5.52 -21.95 2.52
C THR A 83 -5.51 -21.91 4.04
N THR A 84 -6.27 -20.99 4.65
CA THR A 84 -6.43 -20.92 6.10
C THR A 84 -7.17 -22.13 6.67
N ARG A 85 -8.18 -22.67 5.94
CA ARG A 85 -8.95 -23.87 6.32
C ARG A 85 -8.14 -25.16 6.17
N ALA A 86 -7.35 -25.31 5.11
CA ALA A 86 -6.44 -26.44 4.92
C ALA A 86 -5.37 -26.46 6.03
N ALA A 87 -4.86 -25.30 6.43
CA ALA A 87 -3.96 -25.18 7.57
C ALA A 87 -4.63 -25.49 8.93
N VAL A 88 -5.96 -25.29 9.08
CA VAL A 88 -6.73 -25.81 10.22
C VAL A 88 -6.80 -27.33 10.20
N GLY A 89 -7.11 -27.92 9.04
CA GLY A 89 -7.20 -29.37 8.90
C GLY A 89 -5.88 -30.09 9.19
N LEU A 90 -4.74 -29.42 9.02
CA LEU A 90 -3.40 -29.95 9.30
C LEU A 90 -2.96 -29.81 10.78
N GLY A 91 -3.82 -29.32 11.68
CA GLY A 91 -3.50 -29.22 13.11
C GLY A 91 -2.46 -28.15 13.47
N ALA A 92 -2.15 -27.23 12.54
CA ALA A 92 -1.18 -26.18 12.80
C ALA A 92 -1.75 -25.11 13.74
N ASP A 93 -1.05 -24.86 14.86
CA ASP A 93 -1.34 -23.78 15.81
C ASP A 93 -1.31 -22.39 15.15
N LEU A 94 -2.11 -21.45 15.68
CA LEU A 94 -2.19 -20.05 15.24
C LEU A 94 -0.82 -19.36 15.02
N PRO A 95 0.15 -19.41 15.95
CA PRO A 95 1.48 -18.83 15.74
C PRO A 95 2.26 -19.52 14.61
N THR A 96 2.11 -20.84 14.46
CA THR A 96 2.80 -21.65 13.46
C THR A 96 2.28 -21.33 12.06
N ARG A 97 0.98 -21.06 11.91
CA ARG A 97 0.39 -20.60 10.65
C ARG A 97 0.82 -19.20 10.26
N LEU A 98 0.87 -18.28 11.24
CA LEU A 98 1.36 -16.92 10.99
C LEU A 98 2.80 -16.95 10.50
N ARG A 99 3.66 -17.79 11.09
CA ARG A 99 5.08 -17.85 10.75
C ARG A 99 5.38 -18.64 9.47
N LEU A 100 4.73 -19.77 9.23
CA LEU A 100 5.02 -20.62 8.05
C LEU A 100 4.24 -20.22 6.80
N ILE A 101 3.03 -19.68 6.93
CA ILE A 101 2.17 -19.40 5.77
C ILE A 101 2.16 -17.90 5.50
N TRP A 102 1.81 -17.09 6.51
CA TRP A 102 1.62 -15.66 6.30
C TRP A 102 2.93 -14.89 6.17
N PHE A 103 3.94 -15.20 6.98
CA PHE A 103 5.22 -14.49 6.95
C PHE A 103 5.93 -14.61 5.60
N PRO A 104 6.27 -15.81 5.06
CA PRO A 104 6.99 -15.90 3.78
C PRO A 104 6.16 -15.40 2.59
N LEU A 105 4.83 -15.42 2.69
CA LEU A 105 3.94 -15.02 1.61
C LEU A 105 3.68 -13.51 1.58
N LEU A 106 3.61 -12.84 2.74
CA LEU A 106 3.49 -11.39 2.83
C LEU A 106 4.85 -10.67 2.79
N LEU A 107 5.95 -11.33 3.15
CA LEU A 107 7.30 -10.73 3.18
C LEU A 107 7.70 -10.09 1.84
N PRO A 108 7.64 -10.79 0.68
CA PRO A 108 8.03 -10.18 -0.60
C PRO A 108 7.11 -9.03 -1.00
N SER A 109 5.81 -9.12 -0.71
CA SER A 109 4.82 -8.08 -1.00
C SER A 109 5.01 -6.85 -0.12
N ALA A 110 5.27 -7.06 1.17
CA ALA A 110 5.55 -6.02 2.13
C ALA A 110 6.87 -5.30 1.81
N PHE A 111 7.90 -6.06 1.41
CA PHE A 111 9.17 -5.51 0.96
C PHE A 111 8.99 -4.65 -0.30
N LEU A 112 8.27 -5.14 -1.31
CA LEU A 112 7.95 -4.37 -2.53
C LEU A 112 7.15 -3.11 -2.20
N SER A 113 6.16 -3.20 -1.32
CA SER A 113 5.34 -2.06 -0.90
C SER A 113 6.19 -1.00 -0.18
N PHE A 114 7.08 -1.44 0.71
CA PHE A 114 8.00 -0.56 1.42
C PHE A 114 9.01 0.11 0.48
N LEU A 115 9.54 -0.64 -0.48
CA LEU A 115 10.46 -0.12 -1.50
C LEU A 115 9.76 0.91 -2.39
N LEU A 116 8.53 0.64 -2.84
CA LEU A 116 7.70 1.61 -3.57
C LEU A 116 7.46 2.88 -2.74
N ALA A 117 7.08 2.73 -1.47
CA ALA A 117 6.83 3.86 -0.58
C ALA A 117 8.08 4.75 -0.44
N ILE A 118 9.26 4.16 -0.27
CA ILE A 118 10.53 4.90 -0.22
C ILE A 118 10.78 5.62 -1.55
N VAL A 119 10.68 4.92 -2.68
CA VAL A 119 10.95 5.50 -4.00
C VAL A 119 10.02 6.68 -4.28
N PHE A 120 8.73 6.56 -4.00
CA PHE A 120 7.77 7.63 -4.23
C PHE A 120 7.94 8.80 -3.25
N CYS A 121 8.20 8.53 -1.96
CA CYS A 121 8.49 9.58 -0.99
C CYS A 121 9.77 10.35 -1.34
N VAL A 122 10.83 9.65 -1.75
CA VAL A 122 12.10 10.26 -2.18
C VAL A 122 11.89 11.04 -3.48
N ALA A 123 11.14 10.50 -4.45
CA ALA A 123 10.83 11.20 -5.69
C ALA A 123 10.04 12.50 -5.43
N CYS A 124 9.02 12.46 -4.57
CA CYS A 124 8.27 13.67 -4.19
C CYS A 124 9.18 14.66 -3.47
N ALA A 125 10.00 14.21 -2.50
CA ALA A 125 10.94 15.09 -1.79
C ALA A 125 12.02 15.70 -2.70
N LEU A 126 12.46 15.00 -3.75
CA LEU A 126 13.40 15.51 -4.75
C LEU A 126 12.73 16.51 -5.70
N LEU A 127 11.49 16.26 -6.13
CA LEU A 127 10.74 17.17 -6.99
C LEU A 127 10.25 18.42 -6.25
N ASP A 128 10.04 18.33 -4.94
CA ASP A 128 9.65 19.45 -4.09
C ASP A 128 10.86 20.38 -3.76
N HIS A 129 12.04 20.07 -4.30
CA HIS A 129 13.22 20.94 -4.27
C HIS A 129 13.20 21.87 -5.50
N PRO A 130 13.25 23.21 -5.33
CA PRO A 130 13.33 24.15 -6.44
C PRO A 130 14.67 24.10 -7.17
#